data_AF-A0A7X9IAG0-F1
#
_entry.id   AF-A0A7X9IAG0-F1
#
_cell.length_a   1.000
_cell.length_b   1.000
_cell.length_c   1.000
_cell.angle_alpha   90.00
_cell.angle_beta   90.00
_cell.angle_gamma   90.00
#
_symmetry.space_group_name_H-M   'P 1'
#
loop_
_entity.id
_entity.type
_entity.pdbx_description
1 polymer ?
#
loop_
_entity_poly.entity_id
_entity_poly.type
_entity_poly.pdbx_seq_one_letter_code
_entity_poly.pdbx_strand_id
1 'polypeptide(L)'
;KDENNLKEIEKSIYKKTPDDLYLSLAWLKVDKLDTLTDLRMKLEQESARKKMLKFNSFPEMFMPNFIGKSISFHDKENYKMDGLPVWTESMIDTYKSIKKGRETDSTEEETKPGYILTFAHLADLADYRTGTYKIAVMKMDLDNVGILFRNLKGTDEIREASECLNYFFTRHIYKLLEYEMEMGGKEMPNVFRIFGNNLYIVYSGGDDCFIVGAWDAILEFAVLVRNQLKLFIKEESLSPDSHKITISASVQLYSPHYPVYRFAEEAENNLHKAKYYEKDNKDKIWLFGEIFTWDEFSQVVKLKKNLYELIVNRNESRAILERIKLSGKTFAQDQQKYIESDTIFPKTWRLNYSLSRNIKKQENREFAERFIIPEFESKLLEAYYKKKSVNAMIFPVAARYTELLTRNHKTKYNE
;
A
#
# COMPACT_ATOMS: atom_id res chain seq x y z
N LYS A 1 -44.45 -5.14 -6.05
CA LYS A 1 -45.53 -6.12 -6.32
C LYS A 1 -45.68 -6.44 -7.81
N ASP A 2 -44.73 -6.07 -8.67
CA ASP A 2 -44.69 -6.56 -10.05
C ASP A 2 -43.23 -6.63 -10.52
N GLU A 3 -42.70 -7.82 -10.80
CA GLU A 3 -41.28 -8.04 -11.17
C GLU A 3 -40.92 -7.46 -12.54
N ASN A 4 -41.92 -7.27 -13.42
CA ASN A 4 -41.72 -6.62 -14.71
C ASN A 4 -41.36 -5.13 -14.59
N ASN A 5 -41.75 -4.47 -13.49
CA ASN A 5 -41.40 -3.07 -13.23
C ASN A 5 -39.92 -2.90 -12.81
N LEU A 6 -39.30 -3.91 -12.19
CA LEU A 6 -37.91 -3.81 -11.70
C LEU A 6 -36.90 -3.75 -12.87
N LYS A 7 -37.11 -4.53 -13.93
CA LYS A 7 -36.23 -4.51 -15.12
C LYS A 7 -36.40 -3.23 -15.95
N GLU A 8 -37.58 -2.64 -15.98
CA GLU A 8 -37.80 -1.32 -16.60
C GLU A 8 -37.20 -0.19 -15.75
N ILE A 9 -37.33 -0.27 -14.42
CA ILE A 9 -36.69 0.66 -13.48
C ILE A 9 -35.16 0.59 -13.62
N GLU A 10 -34.56 -0.61 -13.63
CA GLU A 10 -33.11 -0.80 -13.86
C GLU A 10 -32.67 -0.22 -15.21
N LYS A 11 -33.39 -0.48 -16.30
CA LYS A 11 -33.09 0.13 -17.63
C LYS A 11 -33.22 1.66 -17.63
N SER A 12 -34.09 2.23 -16.80
CA SER A 12 -34.25 3.69 -16.67
C SER A 12 -33.17 4.33 -15.80
N ILE A 13 -32.66 3.61 -14.79
CA ILE A 13 -31.60 4.05 -13.88
C ILE A 13 -30.27 4.21 -14.64
N TYR A 14 -29.94 3.28 -15.54
CA TYR A 14 -28.74 3.37 -16.38
C TYR A 14 -28.74 4.51 -17.40
N LYS A 15 -29.89 5.18 -17.63
CA LYS A 15 -30.03 6.29 -18.60
C LYS A 15 -30.07 7.68 -17.95
N LYS A 16 -30.07 7.78 -16.61
CA LYS A 16 -30.22 9.05 -15.89
C LYS A 16 -28.90 9.49 -15.25
N THR A 17 -28.72 10.80 -15.07
CA THR A 17 -27.59 11.34 -14.31
C THR A 17 -27.78 11.04 -12.81
N PRO A 18 -26.70 10.96 -12.00
CA PRO A 18 -26.81 10.70 -10.55
C PRO A 18 -27.74 11.68 -9.81
N ASP A 19 -27.81 12.93 -10.27
CA ASP A 19 -28.65 13.99 -9.68
C ASP A 19 -30.16 13.75 -9.96
N ASP A 20 -30.50 13.27 -11.16
CA ASP A 20 -31.86 12.88 -11.53
C ASP A 20 -32.36 11.66 -10.74
N LEU A 21 -31.42 10.78 -10.34
CA LEU A 21 -31.70 9.64 -9.47
C LEU A 21 -32.03 10.11 -8.05
N TYR A 22 -31.27 11.06 -7.52
CA TYR A 22 -31.44 11.62 -6.18
C TYR A 22 -32.84 12.20 -5.96
N LEU A 23 -33.33 13.00 -6.93
CA LEU A 23 -34.69 13.58 -6.90
C LEU A 23 -35.80 12.52 -7.00
N SER A 24 -35.55 11.43 -7.74
CA SER A 24 -36.52 10.33 -7.88
C SER A 24 -36.57 9.40 -6.67
N LEU A 25 -35.49 9.33 -5.88
CA LEU A 25 -35.35 8.44 -4.72
C LEU A 25 -35.70 9.13 -3.39
N ALA A 26 -35.77 10.46 -3.36
CA ALA A 26 -36.16 11.26 -2.20
C ALA A 26 -37.60 10.98 -1.69
N TRP A 27 -38.39 10.20 -2.41
CA TRP A 27 -39.78 9.84 -2.08
C TRP A 27 -39.94 8.41 -1.52
N LEU A 28 -38.86 7.66 -1.32
CA LEU A 28 -38.90 6.31 -0.77
C LEU A 28 -38.80 6.32 0.76
N LYS A 29 -39.59 5.47 1.42
CA LYS A 29 -39.68 5.39 2.88
C LYS A 29 -38.33 5.02 3.53
N VAL A 30 -38.17 5.53 4.76
CA VAL A 30 -36.96 5.52 5.61
C VAL A 30 -36.35 4.12 5.82
N ASP A 31 -37.16 3.07 5.75
CA ASP A 31 -36.79 1.67 5.88
C ASP A 31 -35.97 1.09 4.69
N LYS A 32 -35.65 1.92 3.69
CA LYS A 32 -34.73 1.57 2.58
C LYS A 32 -33.48 2.46 2.50
N LEU A 33 -33.20 3.27 3.53
CA LEU A 33 -32.10 4.23 3.53
C LEU A 33 -30.72 3.55 3.44
N ASP A 34 -30.52 2.43 4.12
CA ASP A 34 -29.24 1.70 4.13
C ASP A 34 -28.95 1.10 2.75
N THR A 35 -29.97 0.51 2.12
CA THR A 35 -29.88 -0.04 0.75
C THR A 35 -29.59 1.05 -0.27
N LEU A 36 -30.12 2.26 -0.08
CA LEU A 36 -29.86 3.44 -0.91
C LEU A 36 -28.46 4.02 -0.70
N THR A 37 -27.96 3.99 0.53
CA THR A 37 -26.60 4.42 0.87
C THR A 37 -25.57 3.49 0.24
N ASP A 38 -25.80 2.18 0.32
CA ASP A 38 -24.97 1.16 -0.33
C ASP A 38 -25.01 1.25 -1.87
N LEU A 39 -26.19 1.48 -2.46
CA LEU A 39 -26.31 1.68 -3.92
C LEU A 39 -25.61 2.96 -4.37
N ARG A 40 -25.74 4.04 -3.60
CA ARG A 40 -25.05 5.31 -3.84
C ARG A 40 -23.53 5.13 -3.75
N MET A 41 -23.03 4.45 -2.72
CA MET A 41 -21.62 4.15 -2.57
C MET A 41 -21.10 3.31 -3.75
N LYS A 42 -21.82 2.27 -4.17
CA LYS A 42 -21.45 1.45 -5.34
C LYS A 42 -21.42 2.25 -6.65
N LEU A 43 -22.38 3.15 -6.86
CA LEU A 43 -22.42 4.04 -8.03
C LEU A 43 -21.30 5.10 -7.99
N GLU A 44 -21.01 5.66 -6.81
CA GLU A 44 -19.89 6.57 -6.58
C GLU A 44 -18.54 5.86 -6.82
N GLN A 45 -18.41 4.58 -6.47
CA GLN A 45 -17.22 3.73 -6.70
C GLN A 45 -16.97 3.42 -8.18
N GLU A 46 -17.97 2.93 -8.93
CA GLU A 46 -17.82 2.69 -10.38
C GLU A 46 -17.53 3.99 -11.14
N SER A 47 -18.18 5.08 -10.73
CA SER A 47 -17.94 6.44 -11.23
C SER A 47 -16.52 6.90 -10.91
N ALA A 48 -16.01 6.63 -9.71
CA ALA A 48 -14.65 6.95 -9.31
C ALA A 48 -13.59 6.21 -10.10
N ARG A 49 -13.71 4.88 -10.20
CA ARG A 49 -12.80 4.04 -10.97
C ARG A 49 -12.72 4.48 -12.44
N LYS A 50 -13.86 4.81 -13.07
CA LYS A 50 -13.93 5.28 -14.47
C LYS A 50 -13.43 6.71 -14.67
N LYS A 51 -13.60 7.59 -13.67
CA LYS A 51 -13.17 9.01 -13.76
C LYS A 51 -11.70 9.21 -13.43
N MET A 52 -11.09 8.40 -12.55
CA MET A 52 -9.64 8.46 -12.27
C MET A 52 -8.76 8.29 -13.53
N LEU A 53 -9.21 7.49 -14.49
CA LEU A 53 -8.55 7.27 -15.77
C LEU A 53 -8.50 8.52 -16.68
N LYS A 54 -9.11 9.63 -16.27
CA LYS A 54 -9.20 10.87 -17.07
C LYS A 54 -8.40 12.05 -16.49
N PHE A 55 -7.78 11.90 -15.33
CA PHE A 55 -7.12 13.00 -14.63
C PHE A 55 -5.60 12.95 -14.77
N ASN A 56 -4.99 14.10 -15.01
CA ASN A 56 -3.55 14.27 -15.12
C ASN A 56 -2.91 14.73 -13.80
N SER A 57 -3.64 15.38 -12.90
CA SER A 57 -3.05 16.03 -11.72
C SER A 57 -3.89 15.90 -10.45
N PHE A 58 -3.27 16.15 -9.30
CA PHE A 58 -3.96 16.23 -8.01
C PHE A 58 -5.13 17.23 -8.07
N PRO A 59 -4.98 18.51 -8.47
CA PRO A 59 -6.10 19.45 -8.57
C PRO A 59 -7.26 18.96 -9.44
N GLU A 60 -6.97 18.29 -10.56
CA GLU A 60 -7.99 17.72 -11.44
C GLU A 60 -8.82 16.62 -10.76
N MET A 61 -8.22 15.84 -9.86
CA MET A 61 -8.88 14.78 -9.10
C MET A 61 -9.94 15.31 -8.12
N PHE A 62 -9.83 16.57 -7.68
CA PHE A 62 -10.74 17.20 -6.70
C PHE A 62 -11.59 18.33 -7.28
N MET A 63 -11.67 18.45 -8.61
CA MET A 63 -12.55 19.44 -9.21
C MET A 63 -14.01 19.15 -8.82
N PRO A 64 -14.83 20.20 -8.59
CA PRO A 64 -16.18 20.11 -8.02
C PRO A 64 -17.20 19.26 -8.81
N ASN A 65 -16.83 18.71 -9.97
CA ASN A 65 -17.68 17.82 -10.78
C ASN A 65 -17.56 16.33 -10.41
N PHE A 66 -16.79 15.99 -9.38
CA PHE A 66 -16.51 14.60 -9.02
C PHE A 66 -17.10 14.17 -7.67
N ILE A 67 -16.94 14.98 -6.63
CA ILE A 67 -17.64 14.81 -5.36
C ILE A 67 -18.98 15.52 -5.55
N GLY A 68 -20.11 14.83 -5.43
CA GLY A 68 -21.46 15.35 -5.72
C GLY A 68 -21.97 16.46 -4.78
N LYS A 69 -21.10 17.40 -4.40
CA LYS A 69 -21.42 18.69 -3.80
C LYS A 69 -20.42 19.68 -4.36
N SER A 70 -20.91 20.84 -4.77
CA SER A 70 -20.10 22.03 -4.99
C SER A 70 -19.09 22.18 -3.85
N ILE A 71 -17.81 21.91 -4.12
CA ILE A 71 -16.72 22.38 -3.27
C ILE A 71 -16.63 23.87 -3.55
N SER A 72 -17.54 24.65 -2.96
CA SER A 72 -17.26 26.05 -2.71
C SER A 72 -16.21 26.07 -1.60
N PHE A 73 -15.05 26.67 -1.86
CA PHE A 73 -14.00 26.94 -0.87
C PHE A 73 -14.45 27.92 0.26
N HIS A 74 -15.75 28.07 0.44
CA HIS A 74 -16.44 28.96 1.35
C HIS A 74 -17.57 28.17 2.01
N ASP A 75 -17.23 27.33 2.99
CA ASP A 75 -18.07 27.14 4.17
C ASP A 75 -17.24 26.48 5.28
N LYS A 76 -17.20 27.15 6.44
CA LYS A 76 -16.13 27.06 7.45
C LYS A 76 -16.41 26.12 8.62
N GLU A 77 -17.49 25.36 8.63
CA GLU A 77 -17.89 24.63 9.84
C GLU A 77 -18.23 23.16 9.53
N ASN A 78 -17.30 22.27 9.90
CA ASN A 78 -17.51 20.83 10.16
C ASN A 78 -17.67 19.83 8.99
N TYR A 79 -16.82 19.88 7.96
CA TYR A 79 -16.60 18.71 7.10
C TYR A 79 -15.25 18.03 7.41
N LYS A 80 -15.28 16.92 8.16
CA LYS A 80 -14.28 15.86 7.98
C LYS A 80 -14.68 15.12 6.71
N MET A 81 -13.95 15.32 5.61
CA MET A 81 -14.07 14.41 4.47
C MET A 81 -13.40 13.10 4.89
N ASP A 82 -14.20 12.09 5.22
CA ASP A 82 -13.70 10.82 5.75
C ASP A 82 -12.61 10.24 4.83
N GLY A 83 -11.43 9.98 5.41
CA GLY A 83 -10.29 9.37 4.71
C GLY A 83 -9.37 10.31 3.93
N LEU A 84 -9.53 11.63 4.04
CA LEU A 84 -8.63 12.60 3.42
C LEU A 84 -7.74 13.29 4.47
N PRO A 85 -6.42 13.43 4.21
CA PRO A 85 -5.52 14.19 5.07
C PRO A 85 -5.80 15.68 4.90
N VAL A 86 -6.15 16.35 5.98
CA VAL A 86 -6.50 17.78 5.99
C VAL A 86 -5.59 18.55 6.93
N TRP A 87 -5.16 19.73 6.52
CA TRP A 87 -4.37 20.64 7.33
C TRP A 87 -5.15 21.10 8.56
N THR A 88 -4.57 20.88 9.74
CA THR A 88 -4.97 21.55 10.99
C THR A 88 -4.00 22.69 11.30
N GLU A 89 -4.40 23.61 12.18
CA GLU A 89 -3.51 24.69 12.64
C GLU A 89 -2.19 24.14 13.20
N SER A 90 -2.26 23.09 14.04
CA SER A 90 -1.07 22.47 14.63
C SER A 90 -0.16 21.78 13.60
N MET A 91 -0.74 21.21 12.54
CA MET A 91 0.03 20.59 11.45
C MET A 91 0.79 21.63 10.64
N ILE A 92 0.19 22.80 10.38
CA ILE A 92 0.79 23.84 9.54
C ILE A 92 2.08 24.38 10.17
N ASP A 93 2.05 24.71 11.46
CA ASP A 93 3.24 25.24 12.15
C ASP A 93 4.35 24.18 12.22
N THR A 94 3.95 22.94 12.51
CA THR A 94 4.87 21.80 12.51
C THR A 94 5.50 21.60 11.13
N TYR A 95 4.71 21.66 10.06
CA TYR A 95 5.19 21.51 8.69
C TYR A 95 6.12 22.63 8.24
N LYS A 96 5.82 23.89 8.60
CA LYS A 96 6.72 25.03 8.36
C LYS A 96 8.08 24.84 9.04
N SER A 97 8.10 24.27 10.25
CA SER A 97 9.35 23.94 10.95
C SER A 97 10.15 22.85 10.24
N ILE A 98 9.47 21.87 9.64
CA ILE A 98 10.04 20.78 8.84
C ILE A 98 10.68 21.32 7.54
N LYS A 99 10.01 22.28 6.88
CA LYS A 99 10.47 22.92 5.64
C LYS A 99 11.67 23.86 5.84
N LYS A 100 11.76 24.52 7.00
CA LYS A 100 12.79 25.53 7.26
C LYS A 100 14.19 24.93 7.12
N GLY A 101 14.96 25.40 6.12
CA GLY A 101 16.34 24.95 5.86
C GLY A 101 16.47 23.78 4.88
N ARG A 102 15.43 23.51 4.06
CA ARG A 102 15.49 22.53 2.97
C ARG A 102 15.23 23.18 1.62
N GLU A 103 16.06 22.84 0.63
CA GLU A 103 15.73 23.08 -0.77
C GLU A 103 14.56 22.14 -1.12
N THR A 104 13.42 22.71 -1.52
CA THR A 104 12.23 21.92 -1.86
C THR A 104 11.86 22.13 -3.31
N ASP A 105 11.60 21.02 -4.02
CA ASP A 105 11.07 21.02 -5.39
C ASP A 105 9.59 21.45 -5.47
N SER A 106 8.94 21.70 -4.33
CA SER A 106 7.53 22.11 -4.28
C SER A 106 7.37 23.58 -4.69
N THR A 107 6.59 23.83 -5.73
CA THR A 107 5.89 25.11 -5.90
C THR A 107 5.11 25.43 -4.62
N GLU A 108 5.02 26.70 -4.24
CA GLU A 108 4.32 27.18 -3.03
C GLU A 108 2.83 26.81 -3.06
N GLU A 109 2.51 25.57 -2.70
CA GLU A 109 1.13 25.11 -2.56
C GLU A 109 0.55 25.62 -1.23
N GLU A 110 -0.70 26.08 -1.26
CA GLU A 110 -1.31 26.74 -0.10
C GLU A 110 -1.50 25.76 1.08
N THR A 111 -0.95 26.12 2.24
CA THR A 111 -1.22 25.44 3.51
C THR A 111 -2.18 26.28 4.35
N LYS A 112 -3.48 25.95 4.33
CA LYS A 112 -4.52 26.62 5.12
C LYS A 112 -5.33 25.58 5.92
N PRO A 113 -5.80 25.89 7.14
CA PRO A 113 -6.64 24.96 7.88
C PRO A 113 -7.87 24.54 7.07
N GLY A 114 -8.18 23.25 7.07
CA GLY A 114 -9.28 22.69 6.27
C GLY A 114 -8.92 22.31 4.84
N TYR A 115 -7.72 22.64 4.36
CA TYR A 115 -7.28 22.28 3.01
C TYR A 115 -6.67 20.88 2.98
N ILE A 116 -6.92 20.13 1.91
CA ILE A 116 -6.40 18.77 1.74
C ILE A 116 -4.89 18.83 1.49
N LEU A 117 -4.14 17.91 2.08
CA LEU A 117 -2.72 17.72 1.78
C LEU A 117 -2.56 17.19 0.35
N THR A 118 -1.74 17.86 -0.45
CA THR A 118 -1.44 17.48 -1.82
C THR A 118 -0.43 16.32 -1.87
N PHE A 119 -0.24 15.75 -3.06
CA PHE A 119 0.83 14.76 -3.25
C PHE A 119 2.22 15.32 -2.98
N ALA A 120 2.47 16.60 -3.28
CA ALA A 120 3.73 17.25 -2.95
C ALA A 120 3.93 17.34 -1.43
N HIS A 121 2.89 17.73 -0.68
CA HIS A 121 2.91 17.73 0.78
C HIS A 121 3.20 16.33 1.36
N LEU A 122 2.55 15.29 0.84
CA LEU A 122 2.80 13.91 1.28
C LEU A 122 4.23 13.44 0.97
N ALA A 123 4.76 13.82 -0.19
CA ALA A 123 6.15 13.54 -0.57
C ALA A 123 7.17 14.30 0.31
N ASP A 124 6.87 15.53 0.75
CA ASP A 124 7.70 16.28 1.69
C ASP A 124 7.76 15.60 3.06
N LEU A 125 6.64 15.07 3.55
CA LEU A 125 6.60 14.33 4.82
C LEU A 125 7.45 13.06 4.72
N ALA A 126 7.36 12.34 3.59
CA ALA A 126 8.21 11.18 3.32
C ALA A 126 9.69 11.57 3.23
N ASP A 127 10.01 12.66 2.56
CA ASP A 127 11.38 13.18 2.43
C ASP A 127 11.95 13.60 3.79
N TYR A 128 11.13 14.21 4.66
CA TYR A 128 11.55 14.54 6.02
C TYR A 128 12.03 13.31 6.79
N ARG A 129 11.27 12.22 6.74
CA ARG A 129 11.58 10.98 7.45
C ARG A 129 12.77 10.28 6.81
N THR A 130 12.76 10.16 5.49
CA THR A 130 13.59 9.17 4.78
C THR A 130 14.68 9.76 3.89
N GLY A 131 14.57 11.03 3.51
CA GLY A 131 15.34 11.68 2.45
C GLY A 131 14.92 11.28 1.03
N THR A 132 13.76 10.64 0.89
CA THR A 132 13.20 10.25 -0.41
C THR A 132 11.86 10.96 -0.65
N TYR A 133 11.91 11.98 -1.51
CA TYR A 133 10.75 12.72 -2.01
C TYR A 133 9.94 11.89 -3.03
N LYS A 134 9.02 11.06 -2.53
CA LYS A 134 8.11 10.23 -3.34
C LYS A 134 6.77 10.01 -2.67
N ILE A 135 5.76 9.78 -3.50
CA ILE A 135 4.50 9.15 -3.08
C ILE A 135 4.51 7.67 -3.47
N ALA A 136 3.63 6.88 -2.86
CA ALA A 136 3.27 5.57 -3.38
C ALA A 136 1.76 5.45 -3.59
N VAL A 137 1.42 4.54 -4.49
CA VAL A 137 0.06 4.13 -4.82
C VAL A 137 -0.05 2.68 -4.43
N MET A 138 -1.12 2.34 -3.73
CA MET A 138 -1.46 0.98 -3.35
C MET A 138 -2.85 0.66 -3.87
N LYS A 139 -2.94 -0.45 -4.60
CA LYS A 139 -4.22 -1.06 -4.92
C LYS A 139 -4.27 -2.46 -4.32
N MET A 140 -5.35 -2.78 -3.63
CA MET A 140 -5.61 -4.11 -3.08
C MET A 140 -6.97 -4.62 -3.52
N ASP A 141 -7.11 -5.93 -3.68
CA ASP A 141 -8.37 -6.57 -4.07
C ASP A 141 -8.40 -7.99 -3.48
N LEU A 142 -9.52 -8.36 -2.87
CA LEU A 142 -9.67 -9.66 -2.24
C LEU A 142 -9.53 -10.80 -3.26
N ASP A 143 -9.08 -11.92 -2.73
CA ASP A 143 -8.91 -13.14 -3.47
C ASP A 143 -9.99 -14.14 -3.07
N ASN A 144 -10.45 -14.92 -4.06
CA ASN A 144 -11.36 -16.04 -3.87
C ASN A 144 -12.76 -15.69 -3.34
N VAL A 145 -13.16 -14.41 -3.38
CA VAL A 145 -14.51 -13.95 -3.01
C VAL A 145 -15.60 -14.68 -3.80
N GLY A 146 -15.42 -14.87 -5.10
CA GLY A 146 -16.37 -15.65 -5.92
C GLY A 146 -16.40 -17.16 -5.61
N ILE A 147 -15.37 -17.71 -4.95
CA ILE A 147 -15.40 -19.10 -4.45
C ILE A 147 -16.21 -19.15 -3.16
N LEU A 148 -16.00 -18.20 -2.24
CA LEU A 148 -16.80 -18.05 -1.02
C LEU A 148 -18.29 -18.02 -1.35
N PHE A 149 -18.73 -17.07 -2.19
CA PHE A 149 -20.16 -16.92 -2.48
C PHE A 149 -20.79 -18.10 -3.22
N ARG A 150 -20.02 -18.89 -3.99
CA ARG A 150 -20.54 -20.10 -4.64
C ARG A 150 -20.82 -21.24 -3.66
N ASN A 151 -20.12 -21.26 -2.52
CA ASN A 151 -20.23 -22.34 -1.54
C ASN A 151 -21.26 -22.04 -0.45
N LEU A 152 -21.69 -20.79 -0.32
CA LEU A 152 -22.83 -20.38 0.51
C LEU A 152 -24.14 -20.84 -0.14
N LYS A 153 -25.06 -21.38 0.64
CA LYS A 153 -26.31 -22.00 0.14
C LYS A 153 -27.54 -21.17 0.46
N GLY A 154 -27.49 -20.37 1.52
CA GLY A 154 -28.59 -19.49 1.94
C GLY A 154 -28.45 -18.06 1.42
N THR A 155 -29.58 -17.41 1.12
CA THR A 155 -29.61 -15.98 0.80
C THR A 155 -29.14 -15.12 1.96
N ASP A 156 -29.44 -15.52 3.20
CA ASP A 156 -29.00 -14.81 4.40
C ASP A 156 -27.49 -14.96 4.63
N GLU A 157 -26.93 -16.16 4.43
CA GLU A 157 -25.48 -16.41 4.51
C GLU A 157 -24.72 -15.53 3.50
N ILE A 158 -25.22 -15.44 2.26
CA ILE A 158 -24.65 -14.59 1.20
C ILE A 158 -24.72 -13.11 1.61
N ARG A 159 -25.85 -12.68 2.16
CA ARG A 159 -26.04 -11.29 2.60
C ARG A 159 -25.07 -10.94 3.74
N GLU A 160 -24.99 -11.78 4.77
CA GLU A 160 -24.09 -11.59 5.91
C GLU A 160 -22.62 -11.55 5.49
N ALA A 161 -22.18 -12.49 4.63
CA ALA A 161 -20.83 -12.48 4.10
C ALA A 161 -20.52 -11.22 3.27
N SER A 162 -21.48 -10.77 2.44
CA SER A 162 -21.32 -9.53 1.67
C SER A 162 -21.28 -8.29 2.55
N GLU A 163 -22.14 -8.20 3.56
CA GLU A 163 -22.19 -7.09 4.52
C GLU A 163 -20.90 -7.02 5.34
N CYS A 164 -20.39 -8.17 5.79
CA CYS A 164 -19.16 -8.26 6.57
C CYS A 164 -17.92 -7.86 5.76
N LEU A 165 -17.75 -8.38 4.53
CA LEU A 165 -16.64 -7.97 3.66
C LEU A 165 -16.73 -6.48 3.31
N ASN A 166 -17.94 -5.98 2.97
CA ASN A 166 -18.14 -4.57 2.70
C ASN A 166 -17.82 -3.69 3.92
N TYR A 167 -18.17 -4.14 5.14
CA TYR A 167 -17.83 -3.44 6.38
C TYR A 167 -16.32 -3.28 6.56
N PHE A 168 -15.53 -4.30 6.20
CA PHE A 168 -14.07 -4.20 6.26
C PHE A 168 -13.57 -3.03 5.42
N PHE A 169 -13.97 -2.97 4.15
CA PHE A 169 -13.47 -1.95 3.22
C PHE A 169 -14.07 -0.56 3.45
N THR A 170 -15.32 -0.47 3.90
CA THR A 170 -16.02 0.82 4.07
C THR A 170 -15.87 1.43 5.47
N ARG A 171 -15.59 0.63 6.50
CA ARG A 171 -15.49 1.10 7.89
C ARG A 171 -14.18 0.71 8.55
N HIS A 172 -13.78 -0.56 8.47
CA HIS A 172 -12.60 -1.04 9.20
C HIS A 172 -11.31 -0.39 8.68
N ILE A 173 -11.11 -0.31 7.36
CA ILE A 173 -9.95 0.35 6.75
C ILE A 173 -9.82 1.82 7.21
N TYR A 174 -10.93 2.55 7.33
CA TYR A 174 -10.90 3.94 7.80
C TYR A 174 -10.47 4.05 9.25
N LYS A 175 -10.86 3.11 10.11
CA LYS A 175 -10.36 3.04 11.50
C LYS A 175 -8.85 2.79 11.56
N LEU A 176 -8.28 2.07 10.58
CA LEU A 176 -6.83 1.84 10.51
C LEU A 176 -6.04 3.14 10.27
N LEU A 177 -6.68 4.19 9.75
CA LEU A 177 -6.03 5.49 9.57
C LEU A 177 -5.70 6.18 10.91
N GLU A 178 -6.35 5.80 12.00
CA GLU A 178 -6.11 6.35 13.34
C GLU A 178 -4.86 5.77 14.00
N TYR A 179 -4.29 4.70 13.45
CA TYR A 179 -3.10 4.06 13.98
C TYR A 179 -1.84 4.88 13.70
N GLU A 180 -0.85 4.70 14.57
CA GLU A 180 0.50 5.25 14.38
C GLU A 180 1.35 4.32 13.52
N MET A 181 2.17 4.93 12.66
CA MET A 181 3.21 4.27 11.88
C MET A 181 4.35 3.76 12.77
N GLU A 182 4.89 2.59 12.41
CA GLU A 182 6.12 2.04 12.99
C GLU A 182 7.34 2.71 12.32
N MET A 183 7.71 3.88 12.85
CA MET A 183 8.71 4.79 12.28
C MET A 183 9.98 4.10 11.75
N GLY A 184 10.24 4.27 10.44
CA GLY A 184 11.56 4.21 9.83
C GLY A 184 12.06 5.62 9.46
N GLY A 185 13.34 5.90 9.67
CA GLY A 185 13.96 7.19 9.35
C GLY A 185 14.09 8.14 10.54
N LYS A 186 14.19 9.44 10.24
CA LYS A 186 14.24 10.52 11.24
C LYS A 186 12.93 10.59 12.01
N GLU A 187 13.02 10.81 13.33
CA GLU A 187 11.87 11.03 14.19
C GLU A 187 10.98 12.16 13.67
N MET A 188 9.69 11.85 13.54
CA MET A 188 8.64 12.74 13.07
C MET A 188 7.79 13.20 14.25
N PRO A 189 7.35 14.48 14.29
CA PRO A 189 6.37 14.93 15.29
C PRO A 189 5.12 14.06 15.28
N ASN A 190 4.55 13.82 16.48
CA ASN A 190 3.45 12.87 16.70
C ASN A 190 2.28 13.04 15.73
N VAL A 191 1.92 14.28 15.39
CA VAL A 191 0.82 14.56 14.46
C VAL A 191 1.01 13.91 13.09
N PHE A 192 2.24 13.81 12.58
CA PHE A 192 2.54 13.20 11.28
C PHE A 192 2.95 11.73 11.38
N ARG A 193 2.81 11.10 12.56
CA ARG A 193 2.96 9.65 12.75
C ARG A 193 1.66 8.89 12.48
N ILE A 194 0.53 9.57 12.47
CA ILE A 194 -0.79 8.98 12.21
C ILE A 194 -0.96 8.71 10.72
N PHE A 195 -1.45 7.51 10.37
CA PHE A 195 -1.64 7.11 8.97
C PHE A 195 -2.59 8.07 8.22
N GLY A 196 -3.67 8.51 8.84
CA GLY A 196 -4.66 9.43 8.25
C GLY A 196 -4.10 10.79 7.84
N ASN A 197 -2.91 11.16 8.33
CA ASN A 197 -2.21 12.39 7.93
C ASN A 197 -1.19 12.18 6.81
N ASN A 198 -1.02 10.94 6.35
CA ASN A 198 -0.06 10.53 5.33
C ASN A 198 -0.69 9.78 4.15
N LEU A 199 -1.95 9.33 4.30
CA LEU A 199 -2.65 8.48 3.36
C LEU A 199 -3.94 9.13 2.89
N TYR A 200 -4.25 8.86 1.63
CA TYR A 200 -5.41 9.33 0.91
C TYR A 200 -6.17 8.11 0.38
N ILE A 201 -7.33 7.79 0.94
CA ILE A 201 -8.18 6.74 0.38
C ILE A 201 -8.96 7.33 -0.79
N VAL A 202 -8.61 6.95 -2.03
CA VAL A 202 -9.33 7.44 -3.21
C VAL A 202 -10.65 6.72 -3.37
N TYR A 203 -10.64 5.40 -3.16
CA TYR A 203 -11.85 4.61 -2.98
C TYR A 203 -11.54 3.37 -2.15
N SER A 204 -12.56 2.87 -1.47
CA SER A 204 -12.52 1.59 -0.75
C SER A 204 -13.94 1.06 -0.62
N GLY A 205 -14.21 -0.14 -1.10
CA GLY A 205 -15.56 -0.69 -1.06
C GLY A 205 -15.68 -2.10 -1.63
N GLY A 206 -16.67 -2.84 -1.16
CA GLY A 206 -16.89 -4.23 -1.55
C GLY A 206 -15.70 -5.11 -1.17
N ASP A 207 -14.81 -5.32 -2.13
CA ASP A 207 -13.63 -6.19 -2.06
C ASP A 207 -12.32 -5.52 -2.50
N ASP A 208 -12.32 -4.25 -2.92
CA ASP A 208 -11.12 -3.56 -3.39
C ASP A 208 -10.91 -2.17 -2.74
N CYS A 209 -9.65 -1.71 -2.73
CA CYS A 209 -9.30 -0.37 -2.30
C CYS A 209 -8.13 0.21 -3.10
N PHE A 210 -8.12 1.54 -3.20
CA PHE A 210 -7.08 2.30 -3.87
C PHE A 210 -6.68 3.49 -3.01
N ILE A 211 -5.42 3.50 -2.61
CA ILE A 211 -4.87 4.42 -1.61
C ILE A 211 -3.60 5.06 -2.18
N VAL A 212 -3.48 6.37 -2.04
CA VAL A 212 -2.28 7.13 -2.41
C VAL A 212 -1.71 7.76 -1.16
N GLY A 213 -0.40 7.84 -1.01
CA GLY A 213 0.17 8.38 0.22
C GLY A 213 1.65 8.64 0.16
N ALA A 214 2.21 9.09 1.29
CA ALA A 214 3.64 9.06 1.52
C ALA A 214 4.14 7.61 1.34
N TRP A 215 5.24 7.43 0.60
CA TRP A 215 5.63 6.09 0.13
C TRP A 215 5.95 5.11 1.26
N ASP A 216 6.54 5.61 2.33
CA ASP A 216 6.90 4.87 3.52
C ASP A 216 5.67 4.48 4.33
N ALA A 217 4.70 5.39 4.47
CA ALA A 217 3.41 5.13 5.09
C ALA A 217 2.62 4.05 4.36
N ILE A 218 2.55 4.11 3.03
CA ILE A 218 1.83 3.12 2.21
C ILE A 218 2.38 1.70 2.44
N LEU A 219 3.70 1.53 2.49
CA LEU A 219 4.30 0.20 2.66
C LEU A 219 4.03 -0.40 4.04
N GLU A 220 4.01 0.41 5.09
CA GLU A 220 3.61 -0.04 6.43
C GLU A 220 2.10 -0.33 6.50
N PHE A 221 1.30 0.53 5.88
CA PHE A 221 -0.16 0.36 5.83
C PHE A 221 -0.56 -0.90 5.09
N ALA A 222 0.16 -1.29 4.02
CA ALA A 222 -0.07 -2.54 3.31
C ALA A 222 0.05 -3.77 4.24
N VAL A 223 1.06 -3.78 5.12
CA VAL A 223 1.24 -4.83 6.12
C VAL A 223 0.11 -4.80 7.15
N LEU A 224 -0.27 -3.60 7.63
CA LEU A 224 -1.35 -3.42 8.58
C LEU A 224 -2.68 -3.96 8.02
N VAL A 225 -3.08 -3.55 6.82
CA VAL A 225 -4.32 -4.00 6.17
C VAL A 225 -4.32 -5.52 5.99
N ARG A 226 -3.22 -6.12 5.51
CA ARG A 226 -3.12 -7.59 5.34
C ARG A 226 -3.33 -8.34 6.66
N ASN A 227 -2.71 -7.85 7.73
CA ASN A 227 -2.80 -8.47 9.05
C ASN A 227 -4.20 -8.30 9.65
N GLN A 228 -4.77 -7.10 9.55
CA GLN A 228 -6.11 -6.81 10.06
C GLN A 228 -7.17 -7.59 9.30
N LEU A 229 -7.05 -7.73 7.98
CA LEU A 229 -7.93 -8.59 7.20
C LEU A 229 -7.84 -10.05 7.64
N LYS A 230 -6.63 -10.56 7.89
CA LYS A 230 -6.43 -11.95 8.36
C LYS A 230 -7.11 -12.18 9.71
N LEU A 231 -7.03 -11.23 10.63
CA LEU A 231 -7.70 -11.29 11.92
C LEU A 231 -9.21 -11.20 11.76
N PHE A 232 -9.68 -10.20 11.00
CA PHE A 232 -11.10 -9.98 10.72
C PHE A 232 -11.77 -11.23 10.14
N ILE A 233 -11.19 -11.83 9.09
CA ILE A 233 -11.73 -13.06 8.47
C ILE A 233 -11.77 -14.23 9.47
N LYS A 234 -10.75 -14.33 10.34
CA LYS A 234 -10.66 -15.39 11.35
C LYS A 234 -11.72 -15.23 12.44
N GLU A 235 -12.00 -14.00 12.86
CA GLU A 235 -12.98 -13.67 13.90
C GLU A 235 -14.42 -13.84 13.40
N GLU A 236 -14.70 -13.35 12.18
CA GLU A 236 -16.05 -13.33 11.61
C GLU A 236 -16.52 -14.72 11.13
N SER A 237 -15.59 -15.67 10.92
CA SER A 237 -15.88 -17.07 10.59
C SER A 237 -16.99 -17.28 9.54
N LEU A 238 -16.97 -16.47 8.47
CA LEU A 238 -18.05 -16.36 7.46
C LEU A 238 -18.49 -17.67 6.80
N SER A 239 -17.59 -18.66 6.72
CA SER A 239 -17.83 -19.99 6.17
C SER A 239 -16.65 -20.93 6.52
N PRO A 240 -16.79 -22.25 6.32
CA PRO A 240 -15.65 -23.18 6.39
C PRO A 240 -14.50 -22.82 5.43
N ASP A 241 -14.80 -22.13 4.32
CA ASP A 241 -13.84 -21.71 3.31
C ASP A 241 -13.26 -20.31 3.54
N SER A 242 -13.61 -19.63 4.64
CA SER A 242 -13.10 -18.28 4.95
C SER A 242 -11.57 -18.22 4.99
N HIS A 243 -10.91 -19.31 5.37
CA HIS A 243 -9.45 -19.42 5.36
C HIS A 243 -8.81 -19.26 3.97
N LYS A 244 -9.59 -19.39 2.89
CA LYS A 244 -9.16 -19.20 1.49
C LYS A 244 -9.29 -17.74 1.04
N ILE A 245 -10.03 -16.91 1.78
CA ILE A 245 -10.12 -15.48 1.51
C ILE A 245 -8.80 -14.84 1.91
N THR A 246 -8.17 -14.26 0.92
CA THR A 246 -6.86 -13.62 1.01
C THR A 246 -6.95 -12.28 0.29
N ILE A 247 -5.84 -11.55 0.19
CA ILE A 247 -5.84 -10.27 -0.52
C ILE A 247 -4.57 -10.18 -1.34
N SER A 248 -4.70 -9.75 -2.58
CA SER A 248 -3.57 -9.42 -3.42
C SER A 248 -3.42 -7.91 -3.51
N ALA A 249 -2.18 -7.46 -3.64
CA ALA A 249 -1.85 -6.05 -3.61
C ALA A 249 -0.82 -5.68 -4.67
N SER A 250 -0.81 -4.41 -5.04
CA SER A 250 0.28 -3.82 -5.79
C SER A 250 0.66 -2.48 -5.16
N VAL A 251 1.96 -2.23 -5.02
CA VAL A 251 2.50 -0.98 -4.51
C VAL A 251 3.56 -0.44 -5.46
N GLN A 252 3.37 0.80 -5.91
CA GLN A 252 4.29 1.49 -6.83
C GLN A 252 4.66 2.87 -6.27
N LEU A 253 5.89 3.32 -6.55
CA LEU A 253 6.40 4.60 -6.07
C LEU A 253 6.58 5.57 -7.24
N TYR A 254 6.13 6.81 -7.06
CA TYR A 254 6.16 7.83 -8.11
C TYR A 254 6.68 9.18 -7.60
N SER A 255 7.04 10.04 -8.56
CA SER A 255 7.11 11.48 -8.30
C SER A 255 5.70 12.00 -7.97
N PRO A 256 5.53 12.97 -7.05
CA PRO A 256 4.20 13.55 -6.77
C PRO A 256 3.57 14.24 -7.98
N HIS A 257 4.36 14.58 -9.00
CA HIS A 257 3.90 15.18 -10.26
C HIS A 257 3.58 14.14 -11.35
N TYR A 258 3.67 12.84 -11.04
CA TYR A 258 3.38 11.80 -12.02
C TYR A 258 1.88 11.74 -12.32
N PRO A 259 1.47 11.61 -13.60
CA PRO A 259 0.05 11.67 -13.96
C PRO A 259 -0.81 10.61 -13.29
N VAL A 260 -1.95 11.04 -12.74
CA VAL A 260 -2.87 10.17 -11.95
C VAL A 260 -3.38 8.99 -12.74
N TYR A 261 -3.89 9.23 -13.96
CA TYR A 261 -4.41 8.15 -14.80
C TYR A 261 -3.35 7.06 -15.09
N ARG A 262 -2.08 7.44 -15.26
CA ARG A 262 -0.99 6.50 -15.58
C ARG A 262 -0.68 5.59 -14.40
N PHE A 263 -0.49 6.14 -13.21
CA PHE A 263 -0.22 5.28 -12.06
C PHE A 263 -1.42 4.39 -11.70
N ALA A 264 -2.64 4.84 -11.99
CA ALA A 264 -3.85 4.05 -11.72
C ALA A 264 -3.94 2.84 -12.65
N GLU A 265 -3.64 3.03 -13.95
CA GLU A 265 -3.53 1.95 -14.93
C GLU A 265 -2.38 0.99 -14.59
N GLU A 266 -1.21 1.51 -14.24
CA GLU A 266 -0.06 0.70 -13.84
C GLU A 266 -0.35 -0.12 -12.57
N ALA A 267 -1.02 0.46 -11.58
CA ALA A 267 -1.44 -0.25 -10.37
C ALA A 267 -2.40 -1.40 -10.68
N GLU A 268 -3.39 -1.19 -11.55
CA GLU A 268 -4.30 -2.26 -12.01
C GLU A 268 -3.54 -3.40 -12.69
N ASN A 269 -2.67 -3.06 -13.65
CA ASN A 269 -1.89 -4.03 -14.39
C ASN A 269 -0.96 -4.84 -13.48
N ASN A 270 -0.34 -4.20 -12.50
CA ASN A 270 0.57 -4.88 -11.57
C ASN A 270 -0.18 -5.71 -10.52
N LEU A 271 -1.37 -5.29 -10.07
CA LEU A 271 -2.25 -6.12 -9.25
C LEU A 271 -2.69 -7.37 -10.01
N HIS A 272 -3.05 -7.22 -11.28
CA HIS A 272 -3.36 -8.35 -12.15
C HIS A 272 -2.16 -9.31 -12.25
N LYS A 273 -0.94 -8.79 -12.47
CA LYS A 273 0.27 -9.63 -12.46
C LYS A 273 0.46 -10.35 -11.12
N ALA A 274 0.23 -9.69 -9.98
CA ALA A 274 0.35 -10.34 -8.66
C ALA A 274 -0.65 -11.50 -8.50
N LYS A 275 -1.91 -11.29 -8.88
CA LYS A 275 -2.97 -12.30 -8.77
C LYS A 275 -2.77 -13.51 -9.67
N TYR A 276 -2.19 -13.30 -10.86
CA TYR A 276 -2.11 -14.32 -11.89
C TYR A 276 -0.67 -14.74 -12.23
N TYR A 277 0.29 -14.41 -11.37
CA TYR A 277 1.68 -14.85 -11.51
C TYR A 277 1.79 -16.38 -11.60
N GLU A 278 1.04 -17.06 -10.74
CA GLU A 278 0.85 -18.50 -10.75
C GLU A 278 -0.65 -18.79 -10.83
N LYS A 279 -1.05 -19.70 -11.73
CA LYS A 279 -2.44 -19.87 -12.17
C LYS A 279 -3.45 -20.13 -11.04
N ASP A 280 -3.01 -20.73 -9.93
CA ASP A 280 -3.86 -21.14 -8.80
C ASP A 280 -3.38 -20.59 -7.44
N ASN A 281 -2.49 -19.61 -7.43
CA ASN A 281 -1.87 -19.12 -6.20
C ASN A 281 -1.92 -17.59 -6.18
N LYS A 282 -2.97 -17.02 -5.56
CA LYS A 282 -3.09 -15.57 -5.32
C LYS A 282 -2.35 -15.21 -4.02
N ASP A 283 -2.89 -14.32 -3.18
CA ASP A 283 -2.31 -13.90 -1.89
C ASP A 283 -0.88 -13.35 -2.04
N LYS A 284 -0.72 -12.41 -2.97
CA LYS A 284 0.60 -11.86 -3.37
C LYS A 284 0.61 -10.35 -3.39
N ILE A 285 1.80 -9.79 -3.23
CA ILE A 285 2.08 -8.36 -3.38
C ILE A 285 3.10 -8.12 -4.50
N TRP A 286 2.78 -7.19 -5.39
CA TRP A 286 3.74 -6.65 -6.35
C TRP A 286 4.45 -5.44 -5.73
N LEU A 287 5.78 -5.44 -5.71
CA LEU A 287 6.61 -4.34 -5.21
C LEU A 287 7.96 -4.27 -5.94
N PHE A 288 8.37 -3.06 -6.35
CA PHE A 288 9.67 -2.78 -6.98
C PHE A 288 10.00 -3.66 -8.21
N GLY A 289 8.99 -4.03 -8.99
CA GLY A 289 9.17 -4.87 -10.18
C GLY A 289 9.02 -6.37 -9.92
N GLU A 290 8.89 -6.77 -8.66
CA GLU A 290 8.92 -8.16 -8.21
C GLU A 290 7.60 -8.55 -7.55
N ILE A 291 7.30 -9.85 -7.55
CA ILE A 291 6.09 -10.41 -6.95
C ILE A 291 6.49 -11.29 -5.79
N PHE A 292 5.86 -11.10 -4.64
CA PHE A 292 6.13 -11.82 -3.41
C PHE A 292 4.84 -12.43 -2.86
N THR A 293 4.90 -13.62 -2.27
CA THR A 293 3.87 -14.01 -1.30
C THR A 293 3.94 -13.09 -0.09
N TRP A 294 2.86 -12.98 0.70
CA TRP A 294 2.91 -12.19 1.93
C TRP A 294 3.95 -12.69 2.93
N ASP A 295 4.22 -13.99 2.97
CA ASP A 295 5.28 -14.57 3.80
C ASP A 295 6.67 -14.14 3.31
N GLU A 296 6.92 -14.12 2.00
CA GLU A 296 8.17 -13.58 1.43
C GLU A 296 8.30 -12.08 1.69
N PHE A 297 7.20 -11.32 1.55
CA PHE A 297 7.20 -9.90 1.85
C PHE A 297 7.45 -9.63 3.35
N SER A 298 6.95 -10.48 4.25
CA SER A 298 7.28 -10.39 5.69
C SER A 298 8.79 -10.54 5.95
N GLN A 299 9.47 -11.38 5.18
CA GLN A 299 10.92 -11.53 5.25
C GLN A 299 11.65 -10.31 4.70
N VAL A 300 11.14 -9.70 3.61
CA VAL A 300 11.63 -8.41 3.11
C VAL A 300 11.53 -7.35 4.21
N VAL A 301 10.40 -7.26 4.90
CA VAL A 301 10.18 -6.29 5.99
C VAL A 301 11.11 -6.56 7.17
N LYS A 302 11.29 -7.82 7.56
CA LYS A 302 12.22 -8.23 8.64
C LYS A 302 13.67 -7.87 8.30
N LEU A 303 14.11 -8.24 7.10
CA LEU A 303 15.47 -7.94 6.63
C LEU A 303 15.69 -6.43 6.51
N LYS A 304 14.70 -5.68 6.01
CA LYS A 304 14.72 -4.21 6.00
C LYS A 304 14.96 -3.64 7.39
N LYS A 305 14.25 -4.15 8.42
CA LYS A 305 14.41 -3.71 9.82
C LYS A 305 15.84 -3.94 10.31
N ASN A 306 16.41 -5.12 10.05
CA ASN A 306 17.79 -5.43 10.45
C ASN A 306 18.84 -4.59 9.71
N LEU A 307 18.63 -4.33 8.41
CA LEU A 307 19.52 -3.45 7.63
C LEU A 307 19.43 -1.99 8.09
N TYR A 308 18.22 -1.53 8.45
CA TYR A 308 18.01 -0.20 8.99
C TYR A 308 18.73 -0.03 10.34
N GLU A 309 18.57 -1.00 11.26
CA GLU A 309 19.29 -1.05 12.54
C GLU A 309 20.80 -0.96 12.35
N LEU A 310 21.35 -1.76 11.41
CA LEU A 310 22.78 -1.77 11.11
C LEU A 310 23.29 -0.41 10.59
N ILE A 311 22.53 0.23 9.72
CA ILE A 311 22.97 1.48 9.07
C ILE A 311 22.80 2.68 9.99
N VAL A 312 21.63 2.81 10.60
CA VAL A 312 21.23 4.02 11.33
C VAL A 312 21.66 3.94 12.79
N ASN A 313 21.25 2.90 13.50
CA ASN A 313 21.46 2.81 14.95
C ASN A 313 22.90 2.37 15.29
N ARG A 314 23.48 1.54 14.42
CA ARG A 314 24.86 1.06 14.56
C ARG A 314 25.88 1.84 13.73
N ASN A 315 25.42 2.88 13.01
CA ASN A 315 26.22 3.76 12.18
C ASN A 315 27.18 2.94 11.29
N GLU A 316 26.64 2.18 10.35
CA GLU A 316 27.40 1.40 9.36
C GLU A 316 27.27 2.03 7.97
N SER A 317 28.23 1.74 7.09
CA SER A 317 28.20 2.27 5.72
C SER A 317 27.02 1.72 4.90
N ARG A 318 26.30 2.62 4.23
CA ARG A 318 25.25 2.27 3.25
C ARG A 318 25.78 1.50 2.05
N ALA A 319 27.11 1.45 1.83
CA ALA A 319 27.74 0.65 0.77
C ALA A 319 27.41 -0.85 0.87
N ILE A 320 27.03 -1.33 2.06
CA ILE A 320 26.58 -2.71 2.26
C ILE A 320 25.32 -3.04 1.46
N LEU A 321 24.42 -2.06 1.25
CA LEU A 321 23.16 -2.27 0.51
C LEU A 321 23.42 -2.62 -0.95
N GLU A 322 24.41 -1.98 -1.59
CA GLU A 322 24.79 -2.29 -2.97
C GLU A 322 25.33 -3.72 -3.08
N ARG A 323 26.12 -4.16 -2.11
CA ARG A 323 26.67 -5.53 -2.08
C ARG A 323 25.57 -6.57 -1.93
N ILE A 324 24.55 -6.29 -1.10
CA ILE A 324 23.38 -7.17 -0.93
C ILE A 324 22.57 -7.24 -2.24
N LYS A 325 22.31 -6.09 -2.89
CA LYS A 325 21.62 -6.03 -4.19
C LYS A 325 22.36 -6.88 -5.25
N LEU A 326 23.67 -6.70 -5.39
CA LEU A 326 24.49 -7.46 -6.35
C LEU A 326 24.51 -8.96 -6.05
N SER A 327 24.60 -9.34 -4.78
CA SER A 327 24.67 -10.75 -4.38
C SER A 327 23.33 -11.45 -4.58
N GLY A 328 22.21 -10.79 -4.26
CA GLY A 328 20.87 -11.34 -4.53
C GLY A 328 20.61 -11.56 -6.02
N LYS A 329 21.02 -10.60 -6.87
CA LYS A 329 20.94 -10.77 -8.34
C LYS A 329 21.81 -11.91 -8.85
N THR A 330 23.04 -12.02 -8.36
CA THR A 330 23.95 -13.13 -8.71
C THR A 330 23.35 -14.46 -8.28
N PHE A 331 22.76 -14.53 -7.08
CA PHE A 331 22.09 -15.72 -6.59
C PHE A 331 20.90 -16.13 -7.47
N ALA A 332 20.06 -15.18 -7.89
CA ALA A 332 18.95 -15.47 -8.81
C ALA A 332 19.45 -16.11 -10.13
N GLN A 333 20.52 -15.56 -10.70
CA GLN A 333 21.14 -16.07 -11.93
C GLN A 333 21.77 -17.46 -11.75
N ASP A 334 22.51 -17.66 -10.66
CA ASP A 334 23.15 -18.95 -10.37
C ASP A 334 22.11 -20.04 -10.08
N GLN A 335 21.03 -19.71 -9.35
CA GLN A 335 19.93 -20.63 -9.08
C GLN A 335 19.25 -21.08 -10.38
N GLN A 336 18.96 -20.14 -11.29
CA GLN A 336 18.34 -20.48 -12.56
C GLN A 336 19.20 -21.48 -13.36
N LYS A 337 20.51 -21.22 -13.46
CA LYS A 337 21.44 -22.13 -14.15
C LYS A 337 21.54 -23.50 -13.48
N TYR A 338 21.52 -23.53 -12.14
CA TYR A 338 21.52 -24.78 -11.38
C TYR A 338 20.26 -25.60 -11.65
N ILE A 339 19.09 -24.98 -11.63
CA ILE A 339 17.81 -25.66 -11.95
C ILE A 339 17.82 -26.21 -13.39
N GLU A 340 18.37 -25.45 -14.34
CA GLU A 340 18.38 -25.82 -15.76
C GLU A 340 19.42 -26.90 -16.11
N SER A 341 20.56 -26.96 -15.41
CA SER A 341 21.71 -27.76 -15.86
C SER A 341 22.51 -28.49 -14.78
N ASP A 342 22.19 -28.32 -13.49
CA ASP A 342 22.89 -28.94 -12.35
C ASP A 342 24.42 -28.64 -12.29
N THR A 343 24.88 -27.59 -12.99
CA THR A 343 26.32 -27.35 -13.22
C THR A 343 26.96 -26.32 -12.31
N ILE A 344 26.21 -25.35 -11.79
CA ILE A 344 26.77 -24.22 -11.02
C ILE A 344 26.17 -24.18 -9.63
N PHE A 345 26.92 -24.67 -8.65
CA PHE A 345 26.63 -24.38 -7.25
C PHE A 345 27.00 -22.91 -6.97
N PRO A 346 26.09 -22.08 -6.44
CA PRO A 346 26.40 -20.68 -6.21
C PRO A 346 27.47 -20.53 -5.15
N LYS A 347 28.25 -19.48 -5.33
CA LYS A 347 29.33 -19.15 -4.41
C LYS A 347 28.77 -18.35 -3.23
N THR A 348 27.94 -19.01 -2.43
CA THR A 348 27.21 -18.50 -1.25
C THR A 348 28.13 -17.83 -0.23
N TRP A 349 29.35 -18.36 -0.08
CA TRP A 349 30.42 -17.77 0.73
C TRP A 349 30.77 -16.34 0.31
N ARG A 350 30.51 -15.92 -0.93
CA ARG A 350 30.88 -14.57 -1.39
C ARG A 350 30.04 -13.47 -0.75
N LEU A 351 28.76 -13.69 -0.45
CA LEU A 351 27.99 -12.68 0.28
C LEU A 351 28.45 -12.62 1.73
N ASN A 352 28.52 -13.76 2.42
CA ASN A 352 29.02 -13.80 3.81
C ASN A 352 30.41 -13.17 3.90
N TYR A 353 31.33 -13.56 3.02
CA TYR A 353 32.67 -12.99 2.97
C TYR A 353 32.67 -11.50 2.64
N SER A 354 31.83 -11.05 1.71
CA SER A 354 31.70 -9.62 1.36
C SER A 354 31.10 -8.83 2.53
N LEU A 355 30.06 -9.31 3.20
CA LEU A 355 29.47 -8.62 4.34
C LEU A 355 30.43 -8.62 5.53
N SER A 356 30.94 -9.78 5.93
CA SER A 356 31.84 -9.95 7.08
C SER A 356 33.20 -9.25 6.90
N ARG A 357 33.70 -9.04 5.66
CA ARG A 357 34.94 -8.26 5.43
C ARG A 357 34.75 -6.76 5.44
N ASN A 358 33.59 -6.27 5.01
CA ASN A 358 33.40 -4.83 4.78
C ASN A 358 32.75 -4.11 5.96
N ILE A 359 32.13 -4.86 6.88
CA ILE A 359 31.70 -4.34 8.16
C ILE A 359 32.94 -4.14 9.03
N LYS A 360 33.27 -2.87 9.31
CA LYS A 360 34.53 -2.51 9.98
C LYS A 360 34.53 -2.82 11.48
N LYS A 361 33.37 -2.68 12.13
CA LYS A 361 33.22 -2.87 13.58
C LYS A 361 32.87 -4.32 13.90
N GLN A 362 33.57 -4.91 14.87
CA GLN A 362 33.34 -6.27 15.31
C GLN A 362 31.88 -6.50 15.78
N GLU A 363 31.32 -5.58 16.56
CA GLU A 363 29.95 -5.66 17.06
C GLU A 363 28.90 -5.64 15.93
N ASN A 364 29.15 -4.87 14.86
CA ASN A 364 28.28 -4.80 13.70
C ASN A 364 28.36 -6.08 12.88
N ARG A 365 29.53 -6.70 12.84
CA ARG A 365 29.75 -7.97 12.17
C ARG A 365 29.02 -9.09 12.89
N GLU A 366 29.12 -9.15 14.22
CA GLU A 366 28.37 -10.11 15.04
C GLU A 366 26.86 -9.93 14.88
N PHE A 367 26.39 -8.68 14.81
CA PHE A 367 24.99 -8.40 14.51
C PHE A 367 24.57 -8.94 13.13
N ALA A 368 25.36 -8.68 12.08
CA ALA A 368 25.06 -9.17 10.75
C ALA A 368 25.09 -10.72 10.68
N GLU A 369 26.07 -11.34 11.32
CA GLU A 369 26.20 -12.81 11.44
C GLU A 369 25.03 -13.44 12.20
N ARG A 370 24.40 -12.70 13.12
CA ARG A 370 23.25 -13.20 13.89
C ARG A 370 21.89 -12.94 13.23
N PHE A 371 21.71 -11.81 12.55
CA PHE A 371 20.38 -11.34 12.14
C PHE A 371 20.19 -11.14 10.63
N ILE A 372 21.27 -11.08 9.84
CA ILE A 372 21.19 -10.83 8.39
C ILE A 372 21.66 -12.06 7.61
N ILE A 373 22.83 -12.59 7.95
CA ILE A 373 23.44 -13.74 7.27
C ILE A 373 22.56 -15.00 7.35
N PRO A 374 21.98 -15.38 8.51
CA PRO A 374 21.21 -16.61 8.61
C PRO A 374 19.95 -16.62 7.73
N GLU A 375 19.32 -15.45 7.52
CA GLU A 375 18.19 -15.31 6.58
C GLU A 375 18.62 -15.63 5.14
N PHE A 376 19.82 -15.17 4.75
CA PHE A 376 20.38 -15.47 3.45
C PHE A 376 20.72 -16.96 3.32
N GLU A 377 21.48 -17.49 4.28
CA GLU A 377 21.88 -18.91 4.29
C GLU A 377 20.68 -19.85 4.27
N SER A 378 19.67 -19.60 5.10
CA SER A 378 18.45 -20.41 5.15
C SER A 378 17.76 -20.49 3.79
N LYS A 379 17.63 -19.36 3.08
CA LYS A 379 17.02 -19.33 1.74
C LYS A 379 17.85 -20.00 0.67
N LEU A 380 19.17 -19.85 0.74
CA LEU A 380 20.07 -20.61 -0.11
C LEU A 380 19.88 -22.12 0.11
N LEU A 381 19.96 -22.57 1.36
CA LEU A 381 19.81 -23.99 1.70
C LEU A 381 18.46 -24.52 1.25
N GLU A 382 17.38 -23.75 1.44
CA GLU A 382 16.05 -24.08 0.94
C GLU A 382 16.03 -24.27 -0.57
N ALA A 383 16.66 -23.37 -1.33
CA ALA A 383 16.79 -23.46 -2.79
C ALA A 383 17.43 -24.77 -3.24
N TYR A 384 18.58 -25.11 -2.64
CA TYR A 384 19.45 -26.20 -3.09
C TYR A 384 18.97 -27.56 -2.61
N TYR A 385 18.59 -27.69 -1.33
CA TYR A 385 18.15 -28.96 -0.78
C TYR A 385 16.78 -29.39 -1.31
N LYS A 386 15.84 -28.44 -1.47
CA LYS A 386 14.49 -28.78 -1.93
C LYS A 386 14.38 -28.83 -3.46
N LYS A 387 15.43 -28.46 -4.20
CA LYS A 387 15.40 -28.21 -5.66
C LYS A 387 14.17 -27.38 -6.07
N LYS A 388 13.84 -26.38 -5.25
CA LYS A 388 12.70 -25.47 -5.48
C LYS A 388 13.22 -24.07 -5.80
N SER A 389 12.56 -23.42 -6.75
CA SER A 389 12.75 -21.99 -6.94
C SER A 389 12.37 -21.27 -5.65
N VAL A 390 13.23 -20.36 -5.20
CA VAL A 390 12.97 -19.45 -4.07
C VAL A 390 13.14 -18.05 -4.59
N ASN A 391 12.38 -17.12 -4.02
CA ASN A 391 12.43 -15.75 -4.46
C ASN A 391 13.72 -15.05 -3.98
N ALA A 392 14.77 -15.14 -4.80
CA ALA A 392 16.06 -14.48 -4.58
C ALA A 392 15.94 -12.94 -4.47
N MET A 393 14.84 -12.36 -4.98
CA MET A 393 14.63 -10.92 -5.00
C MET A 393 14.25 -10.33 -3.64
N ILE A 394 14.03 -11.17 -2.62
CA ILE A 394 13.86 -10.72 -1.23
C ILE A 394 15.02 -9.82 -0.78
N PHE A 395 16.27 -10.19 -1.09
CA PHE A 395 17.45 -9.45 -0.62
C PHE A 395 17.64 -8.11 -1.33
N PRO A 396 17.63 -8.04 -2.69
CA PRO A 396 17.71 -6.76 -3.39
C PRO A 396 16.54 -5.82 -3.08
N VAL A 397 15.31 -6.34 -2.90
CA VAL A 397 14.14 -5.52 -2.55
C VAL A 397 14.24 -4.99 -1.13
N ALA A 398 14.65 -5.82 -0.15
CA ALA A 398 14.89 -5.33 1.22
C ALA A 398 15.99 -4.27 1.26
N ALA A 399 17.09 -4.47 0.54
CA ALA A 399 18.17 -3.50 0.45
C ALA A 399 17.72 -2.20 -0.23
N ARG A 400 16.90 -2.28 -1.29
CA ARG A 400 16.30 -1.11 -1.95
C ARG A 400 15.34 -0.37 -1.01
N TYR A 401 14.52 -1.10 -0.25
CA TYR A 401 13.63 -0.49 0.73
C TYR A 401 14.45 0.26 1.79
N THR A 402 15.46 -0.36 2.39
CA THR A 402 16.34 0.32 3.36
C THR A 402 17.10 1.49 2.73
N GLU A 403 17.53 1.38 1.48
CA GLU A 403 18.21 2.46 0.75
C GLU A 403 17.36 3.72 0.67
N LEU A 404 16.06 3.56 0.34
CA LEU A 404 15.09 4.65 0.28
C LEU A 404 14.79 5.23 1.66
N LEU A 405 14.70 4.40 2.70
CA LEU A 405 14.47 4.83 4.09
C LEU A 405 15.63 5.63 4.70
N THR A 406 16.85 5.41 4.22
CA THR A 406 18.08 5.94 4.83
C THR A 406 18.77 6.99 3.97
N ARG A 407 18.06 7.59 3.00
CA ARG A 407 18.67 8.51 2.03
C ARG A 407 19.22 9.78 2.67
N ASN A 408 18.56 10.29 3.70
CA ASN A 408 19.04 11.42 4.51
C ASN A 408 20.13 11.06 5.55
N HIS A 409 20.46 9.77 5.72
CA HIS A 409 21.47 9.34 6.68
C HIS A 409 22.90 9.61 6.16
N LYS A 410 23.62 10.51 6.82
CA LYS A 410 25.06 10.75 6.61
C LYS A 410 25.87 9.85 7.55
N THR A 411 26.72 8.98 7.00
CA THR A 411 27.62 8.14 7.81
C THR A 411 28.76 9.00 8.36
N LYS A 412 29.03 8.93 9.68
CA LYS A 412 30.11 9.73 10.34
C LYS A 412 31.55 9.30 10.00
N TYR A 413 31.81 8.56 8.92
CA TYR A 413 33.16 8.00 8.64
C TYR A 413 34.01 8.82 7.66
N ASN A 414 33.54 10.00 7.26
CA ASN A 414 34.28 10.92 6.37
C ASN A 414 34.63 12.26 7.05
N GLU A 415 34.60 12.30 8.38
CA GLU A 415 35.37 13.24 9.21
C GLU A 415 36.44 12.41 9.93
#